data_AF-A0A969RPA3-F1
#
_entry.id   AF-A0A969RPA3-F1
#
_cell.length_a   1.000
_cell.length_b   1.000
_cell.length_c   1.000
_cell.angle_alpha   90.00
_cell.angle_beta   90.00
_cell.angle_gamma   90.00
#
_symmetry.space_group_name_H-M   'P 1'
#
loop_
_entity.id
_entity.type
_entity.pdbx_description
1 polymer ?
#
loop_
_entity_poly.entity_id
_entity_poly.type
_entity_poly.pdbx_seq_one_letter_code
_entity_poly.pdbx_strand_id
1 'polypeptide(L)'
;MSDNKFATARNIGSLTTNRTFTDSIGKTDKVDFYKFTLSSRSTCSISLRKLSANASISLFSDQNRQLTLAKSARSGTQPEQITKTLDLGTYYIKVNSSDNRNTRYTLSAAAAAVTLSPPTVLPPPQRRLLSPPYPIFMDMDWSMLPLLWRVRSDKHLLPMFLILDSHHYGV
;
A
#
# COMPACT_ATOMS: atom_id res chain seq x y z
N MET A 1 -31.88 -9.02 -11.83
CA MET A 1 -31.90 -10.17 -10.92
C MET A 1 -30.83 -11.23 -11.18
N SER A 2 -29.89 -11.03 -12.12
CA SER A 2 -28.81 -12.00 -12.31
C SER A 2 -27.84 -12.02 -11.12
N ASP A 3 -27.75 -10.96 -10.34
CA ASP A 3 -26.71 -10.67 -9.34
C ASP A 3 -27.16 -10.84 -7.87
N ASN A 4 -28.27 -11.54 -7.64
CA ASN A 4 -28.88 -11.67 -6.32
C ASN A 4 -28.26 -12.78 -5.46
N LYS A 5 -27.14 -13.36 -5.90
CA LYS A 5 -26.43 -14.47 -5.25
C LYS A 5 -24.93 -14.18 -5.27
N PHE A 6 -24.20 -14.72 -4.29
CA PHE A 6 -22.74 -14.65 -4.27
C PHE A 6 -22.09 -15.16 -5.57
N ALA A 7 -22.60 -16.26 -6.14
CA ALA A 7 -22.04 -16.89 -7.34
C ALA A 7 -22.15 -16.01 -8.60
N THR A 8 -23.13 -15.10 -8.62
CA THR A 8 -23.44 -14.25 -9.76
C THR A 8 -23.20 -12.78 -9.48
N ALA A 9 -22.52 -12.49 -8.37
CA ALA A 9 -22.16 -11.15 -7.96
C ALA A 9 -21.42 -10.41 -9.08
N ARG A 10 -21.79 -9.15 -9.30
CA ARG A 10 -21.13 -8.27 -10.26
C ARG A 10 -19.67 -8.08 -9.86
N ASN A 11 -18.76 -8.57 -10.68
CA ASN A 11 -17.33 -8.44 -10.43
C ASN A 11 -16.88 -6.99 -10.72
N ILE A 12 -16.44 -6.28 -9.68
CA ILE A 12 -15.91 -4.92 -9.76
C ILE A 12 -14.38 -4.89 -9.66
N GLY A 13 -13.72 -6.03 -9.82
CA GLY A 13 -12.28 -6.15 -9.92
C GLY A 13 -11.53 -5.80 -8.62
N SER A 14 -10.27 -5.45 -8.76
CA SER A 14 -9.43 -5.03 -7.64
C SER A 14 -9.75 -3.58 -7.23
N LEU A 15 -9.87 -3.34 -5.91
CA LEU A 15 -10.04 -2.00 -5.37
C LEU A 15 -8.69 -1.42 -4.99
N THR A 16 -8.26 -0.40 -5.73
CA THR A 16 -7.07 0.43 -5.43
C THR A 16 -7.39 1.93 -5.45
N THR A 17 -8.49 2.30 -6.10
CA THR A 17 -9.02 3.67 -6.19
C THR A 17 -10.53 3.63 -5.99
N ASN A 18 -11.15 4.79 -5.83
CA ASN A 18 -12.61 4.86 -5.70
C ASN A 18 -13.30 4.46 -7.00
N ARG A 19 -14.21 3.49 -6.90
CA ARG A 19 -15.08 3.05 -7.99
C ARG A 19 -16.53 3.31 -7.63
N THR A 20 -17.31 3.75 -8.61
CA THR A 20 -18.72 4.11 -8.43
C THR A 20 -19.60 3.31 -9.39
N PHE A 21 -20.72 2.81 -8.88
CA PHE A 21 -21.72 2.04 -9.61
C PHE A 21 -23.11 2.57 -9.30
N THR A 22 -23.97 2.62 -10.30
CA THR A 22 -25.38 2.98 -10.15
C THR A 22 -26.25 1.79 -10.51
N ASP A 23 -27.25 1.51 -9.69
CA ASP A 23 -28.20 0.42 -9.92
C ASP A 23 -29.53 0.67 -9.19
N SER A 24 -30.41 -0.34 -9.20
CA SER A 24 -31.68 -0.30 -8.48
C SER A 24 -32.11 -1.63 -7.87
N ILE A 25 -32.59 -1.55 -6.63
CA ILE A 25 -33.26 -2.64 -5.90
C ILE A 25 -34.71 -2.25 -5.59
N GLY A 26 -35.55 -3.23 -5.25
CA GLY A 26 -36.96 -3.01 -4.95
C GLY A 26 -37.75 -4.30 -4.73
N LYS A 27 -39.06 -4.24 -4.99
CA LYS A 27 -40.01 -5.35 -4.71
C LYS A 27 -39.64 -6.64 -5.42
N THR A 28 -39.29 -6.52 -6.70
CA THR A 28 -38.98 -7.63 -7.60
C THR A 28 -37.51 -8.01 -7.52
N ASP A 29 -36.62 -7.02 -7.43
CA ASP A 29 -35.17 -7.21 -7.33
C ASP A 29 -34.63 -6.75 -5.97
N LYS A 30 -34.65 -7.62 -4.95
CA LYS A 30 -34.44 -7.17 -3.56
C LYS A 30 -32.99 -6.97 -3.17
N VAL A 31 -32.05 -7.55 -3.91
CA VAL A 31 -30.67 -7.73 -3.48
C VAL A 31 -29.73 -7.72 -4.67
N ASP A 32 -28.69 -6.90 -4.58
CA ASP A 32 -27.59 -6.89 -5.52
C ASP A 32 -26.30 -7.27 -4.79
N PHE A 33 -25.49 -8.13 -5.39
CA PHE A 33 -24.16 -8.48 -4.89
C PHE A 33 -23.07 -7.95 -5.81
N TYR A 34 -22.04 -7.36 -5.19
CA TYR A 34 -20.81 -6.94 -5.83
C TYR A 34 -19.64 -7.74 -5.27
N LYS A 35 -18.69 -8.14 -6.12
CA LYS A 35 -17.48 -8.85 -5.72
C LYS A 35 -16.23 -8.04 -6.06
N PHE A 36 -15.32 -7.92 -5.11
CA PHE A 36 -14.04 -7.25 -5.31
C PHE A 36 -12.87 -8.03 -4.71
N THR A 37 -11.65 -7.67 -5.11
CA THR A 37 -10.42 -8.25 -4.57
C THR A 37 -9.47 -7.20 -4.01
N LEU A 38 -8.69 -7.59 -3.00
CA LEU A 38 -7.61 -6.80 -2.40
C LEU A 38 -6.30 -7.57 -2.56
N SER A 39 -5.27 -6.90 -3.07
CA SER A 39 -3.92 -7.46 -3.23
C SER A 39 -3.05 -7.35 -1.97
N SER A 40 -3.45 -6.52 -1.02
CA SER A 40 -2.76 -6.28 0.25
C SER A 40 -3.75 -5.86 1.34
N ARG A 41 -3.32 -5.92 2.61
CA ARG A 41 -4.12 -5.44 3.74
C ARG A 41 -4.46 -3.96 3.54
N SER A 42 -5.76 -3.64 3.49
CA SER A 42 -6.25 -2.32 3.08
C SER A 42 -7.41 -1.86 3.94
N THR A 43 -7.47 -0.57 4.24
CA THR A 43 -8.66 0.08 4.79
C THR A 43 -9.64 0.35 3.67
N CYS A 44 -10.78 -0.34 3.70
CA CYS A 44 -11.84 -0.23 2.72
C CYS A 44 -12.92 0.75 3.20
N SER A 45 -13.41 1.59 2.29
CA SER A 45 -14.51 2.52 2.51
C SER A 45 -15.60 2.26 1.47
N ILE A 46 -16.79 1.91 1.93
CA ILE A 46 -17.94 1.57 1.11
C ILE A 46 -19.08 2.50 1.49
N SER A 47 -19.73 3.10 0.49
CA SER A 47 -20.86 4.00 0.69
C SER A 47 -22.02 3.71 -0.24
N LEU A 48 -23.24 3.85 0.28
CA LEU A 48 -24.47 3.80 -0.50
C LEU A 48 -25.18 5.16 -0.38
N ARG A 49 -25.48 5.78 -1.52
CA ARG A 49 -26.07 7.12 -1.60
C ARG A 49 -27.19 7.19 -2.65
N LYS A 50 -27.84 8.36 -2.71
CA LYS A 50 -28.95 8.68 -3.65
C LYS A 50 -30.16 7.75 -3.52
N LEU A 51 -30.46 7.34 -2.28
CA LEU A 51 -31.58 6.47 -1.96
C LEU A 51 -32.90 7.24 -2.00
N SER A 52 -33.93 6.64 -2.62
CA SER A 52 -35.32 7.10 -2.56
C SER A 52 -36.21 6.25 -1.64
N ALA A 53 -35.70 5.11 -1.19
CA ALA A 53 -36.30 4.28 -0.14
C ALA A 53 -35.21 3.53 0.66
N ASN A 54 -35.62 2.83 1.72
CA ASN A 54 -34.69 2.25 2.68
C ASN A 54 -33.92 1.06 2.09
N ALA A 55 -32.60 1.15 2.16
CA ALA A 55 -31.67 0.11 1.74
C ALA A 55 -30.48 0.07 2.69
N SER A 56 -29.87 -1.10 2.80
CA SER A 56 -28.74 -1.34 3.70
C SER A 56 -27.60 -2.02 2.96
N ILE A 57 -26.39 -1.92 3.52
CA ILE A 57 -25.19 -2.58 3.00
C ILE A 57 -24.60 -3.55 4.02
N SER A 58 -24.11 -4.69 3.53
CA SER A 58 -23.39 -5.68 4.34
C SER A 58 -22.15 -6.18 3.60
N LEU A 59 -21.09 -6.46 4.34
CA LEU A 59 -19.80 -6.90 3.83
C LEU A 59 -19.51 -8.33 4.28
N PHE A 60 -19.05 -9.17 3.36
CA PHE A 60 -18.73 -10.59 3.60
C PHE A 60 -17.35 -10.94 3.03
N SER A 61 -16.68 -11.92 3.63
CA SER A 61 -15.50 -12.58 3.05
C SER A 61 -15.93 -13.75 2.18
N ASP A 62 -15.17 -14.04 1.13
CA ASP A 62 -15.33 -15.28 0.36
C ASP A 62 -15.04 -16.54 1.19
N GLN A 63 -14.12 -16.44 2.17
CA GLN A 63 -13.73 -17.55 3.03
C GLN A 63 -14.86 -18.02 3.97
N ASN A 64 -15.73 -17.10 4.38
CA ASN A 64 -16.88 -17.40 5.21
C ASN A 64 -18.04 -16.45 4.90
N ARG A 65 -18.88 -16.86 3.93
CA ARG A 65 -20.04 -16.10 3.45
C ARG A 65 -21.22 -16.10 4.43
N GLN A 66 -21.15 -16.85 5.53
CA GLN A 66 -22.17 -16.85 6.60
C GLN A 66 -21.92 -15.76 7.63
N LEU A 67 -20.66 -15.32 7.80
CA LEU A 67 -20.28 -14.28 8.74
C LEU A 67 -20.32 -12.90 8.07
N THR A 68 -21.15 -12.01 8.61
CA THR A 68 -21.13 -10.59 8.21
C THR A 68 -19.93 -9.89 8.87
N LEU A 69 -19.00 -9.38 8.07
CA LEU A 69 -17.81 -8.67 8.56
C LEU A 69 -18.12 -7.25 9.04
N ALA A 70 -19.07 -6.58 8.37
CA ALA A 70 -19.58 -5.27 8.72
C ALA A 70 -20.94 -5.04 8.07
N LYS A 71 -21.76 -4.16 8.67
CA LYS A 71 -23.08 -3.79 8.18
C LYS A 71 -23.37 -2.33 8.49
N SER A 72 -24.11 -1.67 7.61
CA SER A 72 -24.73 -0.36 7.84
C SER A 72 -26.20 -0.48 7.44
N ALA A 73 -27.10 -0.05 8.34
CA ALA A 73 -28.55 -0.16 8.17
C ALA A 73 -29.27 1.02 8.82
N ARG A 74 -28.96 2.22 8.35
CA ARG A 74 -29.63 3.45 8.77
C ARG A 74 -31.06 3.47 8.24
N SER A 75 -31.95 4.10 8.99
CA SER A 75 -33.36 4.19 8.61
C SER A 75 -33.59 5.20 7.50
N GLY A 76 -34.66 4.98 6.72
CA GLY A 76 -35.09 5.91 5.67
C GLY A 76 -34.11 5.98 4.50
N THR A 77 -33.84 7.19 4.01
CA THR A 77 -32.98 7.44 2.84
C THR A 77 -31.58 7.92 3.21
N GLN A 78 -31.18 7.74 4.48
CA GLN A 78 -29.87 8.17 4.94
C GLN A 78 -28.74 7.41 4.21
N PRO A 79 -27.61 8.06 3.91
CA PRO A 79 -26.47 7.38 3.34
C PRO A 79 -25.93 6.28 4.26
N GLU A 80 -25.66 5.13 3.68
CA GLU A 80 -24.98 4.03 4.36
C GLU A 80 -23.46 4.16 4.21
N GLN A 81 -22.73 3.73 5.23
CA GLN A 81 -21.27 3.77 5.26
C GLN A 81 -20.70 2.56 6.00
N ILE A 82 -19.66 1.95 5.44
CA ILE A 82 -18.80 0.97 6.11
C ILE A 82 -17.35 1.40 5.89
N THR A 83 -16.59 1.46 6.99
CA THR A 83 -15.12 1.53 6.94
C THR A 83 -14.57 0.33 7.69
N LYS A 84 -13.74 -0.49 7.03
CA LYS A 84 -13.14 -1.68 7.64
C LYS A 84 -11.78 -1.98 7.04
N THR A 85 -10.80 -2.25 7.89
CA THR A 85 -9.52 -2.81 7.46
C THR A 85 -9.67 -4.31 7.24
N LEU A 86 -9.26 -4.75 6.06
CA LEU A 86 -9.37 -6.12 5.56
C LEU A 86 -8.00 -6.60 5.10
N ASP A 87 -7.74 -7.88 5.25
CA ASP A 87 -6.55 -8.52 4.68
C ASP A 87 -6.69 -8.71 3.16
N LEU A 88 -5.63 -9.20 2.53
CA LEU A 88 -5.69 -9.58 1.12
C LEU A 88 -6.73 -10.70 0.92
N GLY A 89 -7.50 -10.64 -0.16
CA GLY A 89 -8.54 -11.62 -0.41
C GLY A 89 -9.69 -11.14 -1.30
N THR A 90 -10.74 -11.95 -1.35
CA THR A 90 -11.97 -11.68 -2.11
C THR A 90 -13.12 -11.40 -1.16
N TYR A 91 -13.89 -10.36 -1.47
CA TYR A 91 -14.96 -9.86 -0.62
C TYR A 91 -16.22 -9.55 -1.42
N TYR A 92 -17.35 -9.53 -0.72
CA TYR A 92 -18.65 -9.23 -1.30
C TYR A 92 -19.35 -8.11 -0.56
N ILE A 93 -19.93 -7.20 -1.34
CA ILE A 93 -20.85 -6.19 -0.85
C ILE A 93 -22.25 -6.64 -1.23
N LYS A 94 -23.13 -6.78 -0.25
CA LYS A 94 -24.56 -6.97 -0.45
C LYS A 94 -25.26 -5.64 -0.26
N VAL A 95 -25.98 -5.19 -1.27
CA VAL A 95 -26.96 -4.11 -1.17
C VAL A 95 -28.33 -4.76 -1.12
N ASN A 96 -29.17 -4.40 -0.15
CA ASN A 96 -30.54 -4.95 -0.09
C ASN A 96 -31.56 -3.91 0.31
N SER A 97 -32.77 -4.05 -0.23
CA SER A 97 -33.92 -3.26 0.22
C SER A 97 -34.29 -3.68 1.63
N SER A 98 -34.60 -2.70 2.48
CA SER A 98 -34.97 -2.92 3.89
C SER A 98 -36.47 -2.79 4.11
N ASP A 99 -37.19 -2.10 3.22
CA ASP A 99 -38.64 -1.86 3.31
C ASP A 99 -39.42 -2.41 2.10
N ASN A 100 -38.78 -3.19 1.22
CA ASN A 100 -39.32 -3.70 -0.05
C ASN A 100 -39.85 -2.59 -0.97
N ARG A 101 -39.35 -1.36 -0.90
CA ARG A 101 -39.68 -0.31 -1.87
C ARG A 101 -38.56 -0.16 -2.88
N ASN A 102 -38.94 0.25 -4.08
CA ASN A 102 -37.98 0.50 -5.15
C ASN A 102 -37.12 1.72 -4.82
N THR A 103 -35.80 1.56 -4.96
CA THR A 103 -34.83 2.62 -4.75
C THR A 103 -33.70 2.46 -5.75
N ARG A 104 -33.38 3.57 -6.44
CA ARG A 104 -32.10 3.69 -7.13
C ARG A 104 -31.03 4.00 -6.11
N TYR A 105 -29.81 3.61 -6.41
CA TYR A 105 -28.69 3.92 -5.53
C TYR A 105 -27.42 4.19 -6.32
N THR A 106 -26.45 4.77 -5.62
CA THR A 106 -25.06 4.89 -6.05
C THR A 106 -24.18 4.24 -4.99
N LEU A 107 -23.50 3.17 -5.37
CA LEU A 107 -22.51 2.48 -4.56
C LEU A 107 -21.13 3.04 -4.91
N SER A 108 -20.38 3.50 -3.91
CA SER A 108 -18.97 3.87 -4.05
C SER A 108 -18.14 2.95 -3.17
N ALA A 109 -17.06 2.38 -3.71
CA ALA A 109 -16.14 1.54 -2.97
C ALA A 109 -14.69 1.93 -3.29
N ALA A 110 -13.90 2.10 -2.24
CA ALA A 110 -12.47 2.41 -2.33
C ALA A 110 -11.71 1.56 -1.30
N ALA A 111 -10.43 1.32 -1.56
CA ALA A 111 -9.52 0.71 -0.60
C ALA A 111 -8.17 1.40 -0.65
N ALA A 112 -7.61 1.69 0.53
CA ALA A 112 -6.28 2.25 0.70
C ALA A 112 -5.40 1.23 1.43
N ALA A 113 -4.27 0.85 0.82
CA ALA A 113 -3.33 -0.09 1.44
C ALA A 113 -2.83 0.46 2.79
N VAL A 114 -2.78 -0.40 3.80
CA VAL A 114 -2.18 -0.06 5.09
C VAL A 114 -0.67 -0.21 4.93
N THR A 115 0.02 0.91 4.80
CA THR A 115 1.48 0.94 4.84
C THR A 115 1.92 0.91 6.29
N LEU A 116 2.68 -0.12 6.68
CA LEU A 116 3.42 -0.05 7.93
C LEU A 116 4.47 1.04 7.77
N SER A 117 4.49 2.02 8.68
CA SER A 117 5.68 2.84 8.85
C SER A 117 6.85 1.89 9.09
N PRO A 118 8.02 2.09 8.45
CA PRO A 118 9.21 1.35 8.83
C PRO A 118 9.38 1.50 10.35
N PRO A 119 9.71 0.44 11.09
CA PRO A 119 10.03 0.60 12.50
C PRO A 119 11.09 1.68 12.60
N THR A 120 10.85 2.70 13.43
CA THR A 120 11.84 3.74 13.70
C THR A 120 13.06 3.04 14.27
N VAL A 121 14.05 2.74 13.43
CA VAL A 121 15.39 2.44 13.90
C VAL A 121 15.82 3.73 14.56
N LEU A 122 15.88 3.73 15.90
CA LEU A 122 16.41 4.88 16.64
C LEU A 122 17.73 5.26 15.96
N PRO A 123 17.90 6.52 15.50
CA PRO A 123 19.19 6.92 14.97
C PRO A 123 20.24 6.55 16.02
N PRO A 124 21.34 5.88 15.65
CA PRO A 124 22.38 5.55 16.61
C PRO A 124 22.76 6.85 17.33
N PRO A 125 22.97 6.82 18.66
CA PRO A 125 23.26 8.02 19.43
C PRO A 125 24.37 8.78 18.71
N GLN A 126 24.03 9.96 18.18
CA GLN A 126 25.02 10.79 17.52
C GLN A 126 26.05 11.12 18.58
N ARG A 127 27.25 10.58 18.44
CA ARG A 127 28.39 11.04 19.23
C ARG A 127 28.48 12.53 18.94
N ARG A 128 28.16 13.37 19.93
CA ARG A 128 28.34 14.81 19.86
C ARG A 128 29.83 15.04 19.65
N LEU A 129 30.25 15.15 18.40
CA LEU A 129 31.58 15.61 18.05
C LEU A 129 31.60 17.07 18.47
N LEU A 130 32.12 17.33 19.67
CA LEU A 130 32.54 18.66 20.04
C LEU A 130 33.54 19.08 18.96
N SER A 131 33.11 19.96 18.05
CA SER A 131 34.03 20.60 17.12
C SER A 131 35.12 21.27 17.97
N PRO A 132 36.39 20.87 17.84
CA PRO A 132 37.44 21.55 18.58
C PRO A 132 37.44 23.03 18.15
N PRO A 133 37.64 23.98 19.08
CA PRO A 133 38.01 25.31 18.65
C PRO A 133 39.30 25.17 17.83
N TYR A 134 39.29 25.69 16.61
CA TYR A 134 40.46 25.70 15.73
C TYR A 134 41.72 26.10 16.52
N PRO A 135 42.83 25.36 16.45
CA PRO A 135 44.12 26.00 16.64
C PRO A 135 44.42 26.79 15.36
N ILE A 136 44.72 28.07 15.52
CA ILE A 136 45.44 28.85 14.53
C ILE A 136 46.77 28.10 14.33
N PHE A 137 46.96 27.43 13.20
CA PHE A 137 48.27 26.88 12.86
C PHE A 137 49.18 28.06 12.47
N MET A 138 49.91 28.58 13.45
CA MET A 138 51.27 29.05 13.22
C MET A 138 52.11 27.86 12.77
N ASP A 139 52.95 28.12 11.78
CA ASP A 139 53.95 27.28 11.14
C ASP A 139 54.33 26.00 11.91
N MET A 140 53.80 24.85 11.47
CA MET A 140 54.44 23.56 11.77
C MET A 140 55.51 23.28 10.73
N ASP A 141 56.76 23.35 11.19
CA ASP A 141 57.94 22.85 10.49
C ASP A 141 57.77 21.35 10.18
N TRP A 142 57.96 20.99 8.92
CA TRP A 142 57.81 19.64 8.38
C TRP A 142 58.90 18.65 8.83
N SER A 143 59.84 19.08 9.69
CA SER A 143 60.92 18.24 10.23
C SER A 143 60.54 17.40 11.47
N MET A 144 59.40 17.65 12.12
CA MET A 144 59.04 17.09 13.44
C MET A 144 57.92 16.02 13.43
N LEU A 145 57.66 15.33 12.31
CA LEU A 145 56.70 14.22 12.28
C LEU A 145 57.36 12.91 12.78
N PRO A 146 56.81 12.20 13.78
CA PRO A 146 57.22 10.83 14.07
C PRO A 146 56.81 9.88 12.93
N LEU A 147 57.74 8.97 12.60
CA LEU A 147 57.67 7.95 11.55
C LEU A 147 56.48 6.99 11.72
N LEU A 148 55.29 7.32 11.23
CA LEU A 148 54.23 6.33 10.96
C LEU A 148 53.51 6.68 9.64
N TRP A 149 53.85 5.87 8.62
CA TRP A 149 53.29 5.69 7.28
C TRP A 149 53.06 6.93 6.37
N ARG A 150 53.88 7.01 5.31
CA ARG A 150 53.71 7.88 4.15
C ARG A 150 53.58 6.97 2.92
N VAL A 151 52.40 6.88 2.32
CA VAL A 151 52.22 6.33 0.97
C VAL A 151 51.69 7.44 0.07
N ARG A 152 52.54 7.88 -0.86
CA ARG A 152 52.14 8.69 -2.01
C ARG A 152 53.05 8.34 -3.19
N SER A 153 52.45 7.77 -4.23
CA SER A 153 52.73 7.89 -5.69
C SER A 153 52.04 6.69 -6.34
N ASP A 154 51.40 6.74 -7.51
CA ASP A 154 51.46 7.74 -8.56
C ASP A 154 50.21 7.67 -9.43
N LYS A 155 49.97 8.74 -10.18
CA LYS A 155 48.99 8.77 -11.26
C LYS A 155 49.65 8.33 -12.58
N HIS A 156 48.79 7.85 -13.48
CA HIS A 156 48.94 7.77 -14.95
C HIS A 156 49.53 6.46 -15.50
N LEU A 157 48.69 5.62 -16.14
CA LEU A 157 48.48 5.56 -17.60
C LEU A 157 47.62 4.33 -17.98
N LEU A 158 46.85 4.50 -19.06
CA LEU A 158 45.98 3.51 -19.72
C LEU A 158 46.79 2.45 -20.49
N PRO A 159 46.19 1.32 -20.94
CA PRO A 159 46.94 0.12 -21.32
C PRO A 159 47.30 0.01 -22.82
N MET A 160 48.21 -0.93 -23.08
CA MET A 160 48.27 -1.85 -24.25
C MET A 160 49.26 -1.55 -25.40
N PHE A 161 49.81 -2.67 -25.93
CA PHE A 161 50.85 -2.93 -26.95
C PHE A 161 52.29 -3.06 -26.41
N LEU A 162 53.15 -4.02 -26.78
CA LEU A 162 53.10 -5.33 -27.48
C LEU A 162 54.53 -5.95 -27.39
N ILE A 163 54.64 -7.25 -27.08
CA ILE A 163 55.67 -8.27 -27.44
C ILE A 163 57.19 -7.99 -27.17
N LEU A 164 57.87 -8.86 -26.39
CA LEU A 164 58.76 -9.94 -26.88
C LEU A 164 59.29 -10.84 -25.75
N ASP A 165 59.30 -12.15 -26.03
CA ASP A 165 59.74 -13.30 -25.23
C ASP A 165 61.22 -13.28 -24.79
N SER A 166 61.53 -13.95 -23.67
CA SER A 166 62.26 -15.24 -23.64
C SER A 166 63.05 -15.48 -22.35
N HIS A 167 62.60 -16.52 -21.64
CA HIS A 167 63.33 -17.62 -21.00
C HIS A 167 64.66 -17.43 -20.24
N HIS A 168 64.61 -17.92 -18.99
CA HIS A 168 65.67 -18.55 -18.19
C HIS A 168 66.70 -19.37 -18.99
N TYR A 169 67.96 -19.40 -18.53
CA TYR A 169 68.76 -20.59 -18.13
C TYR A 169 70.08 -20.09 -17.47
N GLY A 170 70.44 -20.52 -16.24
CA GLY A 170 71.48 -21.53 -15.95
C GLY A 170 72.89 -21.00 -16.31
N VAL A 171 73.83 -20.77 -15.38
CA VAL A 171 74.43 -21.64 -14.33
C VAL A 171 75.03 -20.81 -13.21
#